data_AF-A0A8H4KPD3-F1
#
_entry.id   AF-A0A8H4KPD3-F1
#
_cell.length_a   1.000
_cell.length_b   1.000
_cell.length_c   1.000
_cell.angle_alpha   90.00
_cell.angle_beta   90.00
_cell.angle_gamma   90.00
#
_symmetry.space_group_name_H-M   'P 1'
#
loop_
_entity.id
_entity.type
_entity.pdbx_description
1 polymer ?
#
loop_
_entity_poly.entity_id
_entity_poly.type
_entity_poly.pdbx_seq_one_letter_code
_entity_poly.pdbx_strand_id
1 'polypeptide(L)'
;MSVLSLLRRLPPGCEDVFGVSEIDVVPSQEIPQDLRSTHLQHSEPSQFWINAIPFPSLRDNLILMADKYDTHELLLDLGLRMYEGFDDLERCGFLVWDNPWCGTGWEVSEGFVRRWGFLLKGCQEVVESTNRWRQIRGESQLVIEI
;
A
#
# COMPACT_ATOMS: atom_id res chain seq x y z
N MET A 1 -14.66 3.88 14.52
CA MET A 1 -13.80 5.09 14.55
C MET A 1 -12.73 4.91 13.49
N SER A 2 -12.87 5.57 12.34
CA SER A 2 -11.92 5.44 11.23
C SER A 2 -10.59 6.12 11.61
N VAL A 3 -9.52 5.34 11.67
CA VAL A 3 -8.14 5.80 11.99
C VAL A 3 -7.46 6.40 10.75
N LEU A 4 -8.15 6.42 9.60
CA LEU A 4 -7.56 6.68 8.29
C LEU A 4 -7.31 8.16 7.95
N SER A 5 -7.70 9.11 8.80
CA SER A 5 -7.44 10.51 8.51
C SER A 5 -6.02 10.90 8.95
N LEU A 6 -5.15 11.25 7.99
CA LEU A 6 -3.87 11.93 8.24
C LEU A 6 -4.03 13.11 9.20
N LEU A 7 -5.21 13.73 9.21
CA LEU A 7 -5.57 14.88 10.04
C LEU A 7 -5.66 14.52 11.53
N ARG A 8 -5.92 13.26 11.91
CA ARG A 8 -5.83 12.79 13.32
C ARG A 8 -4.39 12.71 13.85
N ARG A 9 -3.39 12.87 12.97
CA ARG A 9 -1.97 12.94 13.34
C ARG A 9 -1.41 14.36 13.22
N LEU A 10 -2.22 15.34 12.84
CA LEU A 10 -1.79 16.73 12.90
C LEU A 10 -1.61 17.15 14.37
N PRO A 11 -0.57 17.92 14.70
CA PRO A 11 -0.47 18.56 16.00
C PRO A 11 -1.72 19.40 16.28
N PRO A 12 -2.23 19.43 17.53
CA PRO A 12 -3.37 20.27 17.90
C PRO A 12 -3.13 21.72 17.45
N GLY A 13 -4.09 22.32 16.74
CA GLY A 13 -4.02 23.71 16.26
C GLY A 13 -3.47 23.91 14.84
N CYS A 14 -3.06 22.84 14.12
CA CYS A 14 -2.75 22.94 12.68
C CYS A 14 -4.01 22.99 11.79
N GLU A 15 -5.17 22.69 12.34
CA GLU A 15 -6.46 22.51 11.64
C GLU A 15 -6.87 23.79 10.90
N ASP A 16 -6.76 24.93 11.59
CA ASP A 16 -7.04 26.26 11.04
C ASP A 16 -6.00 26.72 10.01
N VAL A 17 -4.74 26.32 10.18
CA VAL A 17 -3.62 26.72 9.30
C VAL A 17 -3.78 26.12 7.90
N PHE A 18 -4.31 24.91 7.81
CA PHE A 18 -4.59 24.23 6.53
C PHE A 18 -5.99 24.52 5.99
N GLY A 19 -6.80 25.34 6.68
CA GLY A 19 -8.18 25.63 6.30
C GLY A 19 -9.09 24.41 6.34
N VAL A 20 -8.79 23.43 7.19
CA VAL A 20 -9.57 22.20 7.34
C VAL A 20 -10.53 22.41 8.50
N SER A 21 -11.66 23.07 8.23
CA SER A 21 -12.58 23.54 9.27
C SER A 21 -13.42 22.43 9.91
N GLU A 22 -13.68 21.34 9.19
CA GLU A 22 -14.35 20.14 9.71
C GLU A 22 -13.75 18.90 9.06
N ILE A 23 -13.19 18.00 9.87
CA ILE A 23 -12.76 16.69 9.40
C ILE A 23 -14.03 15.84 9.30
N ASP A 24 -14.62 15.78 8.13
CA ASP A 24 -15.72 14.84 7.87
C ASP A 24 -15.24 13.43 8.21
N VAL A 25 -15.82 12.87 9.28
CA VAL A 25 -15.58 11.47 9.65
C VAL A 25 -16.34 10.64 8.63
N VAL A 26 -15.66 10.27 7.54
CA VAL A 26 -16.23 9.37 6.53
C VAL A 26 -16.67 8.08 7.22
N PRO A 27 -17.96 7.71 7.14
CA PRO A 27 -18.44 6.45 7.68
C PRO A 27 -17.66 5.27 7.10
N SER A 28 -17.31 4.29 7.92
CA SER A 28 -16.52 3.13 7.48
C SER A 28 -17.15 2.35 6.31
N GLN A 29 -18.46 2.49 6.11
CA GLN A 29 -19.21 1.86 5.02
C GLN A 29 -18.91 2.49 3.65
N GLU A 30 -18.58 3.78 3.63
CA GLU A 30 -18.25 4.54 2.40
C GLU A 30 -16.79 4.34 1.98
N ILE A 31 -15.96 3.79 2.88
CA ILE A 31 -14.57 3.46 2.58
C ILE A 31 -14.53 2.16 1.76
N PRO A 32 -13.82 2.15 0.61
CA PRO A 32 -13.60 0.95 -0.19
C PRO A 32 -13.10 -0.20 0.68
N GLN A 33 -13.61 -1.41 0.44
CA GLN A 33 -13.31 -2.59 1.27
C GLN A 33 -11.81 -2.81 1.44
N ASP A 34 -11.05 -2.64 0.37
CA ASP A 34 -9.60 -2.86 0.31
C ASP A 34 -8.80 -1.84 1.14
N LEU A 35 -9.39 -0.67 1.44
CA LEU A 35 -8.79 0.40 2.23
C LEU A 35 -9.32 0.48 3.67
N ARG A 36 -10.34 -0.32 4.03
CA ARG A 36 -10.83 -0.35 5.42
C ARG A 36 -9.70 -0.78 6.35
N SER A 37 -9.60 -0.15 7.52
CA SER A 37 -8.60 -0.53 8.52
C SER A 37 -8.77 -1.98 8.94
N THR A 38 -7.65 -2.70 9.05
CA THR A 38 -7.66 -4.07 9.59
C THR A 38 -7.80 -4.05 11.11
N HIS A 39 -8.10 -5.21 11.70
CA HIS A 39 -8.11 -5.35 13.16
C HIS A 39 -6.72 -5.06 13.77
N LEU A 40 -5.65 -5.49 13.10
CA LEU A 40 -4.29 -5.25 13.55
C LEU A 40 -3.96 -3.75 13.54
N GLN A 41 -4.35 -3.01 12.50
CA GLN A 41 -4.17 -1.56 12.43
C GLN A 41 -4.88 -0.78 13.53
N HIS A 42 -5.93 -1.33 14.14
CA HIS A 42 -6.60 -0.73 15.30
C HIS A 42 -5.91 -1.05 16.63
N SER A 43 -5.20 -2.17 16.70
CA SER A 43 -4.59 -2.68 17.92
C SER A 43 -3.13 -2.22 18.06
N GLU A 44 -2.43 -2.06 16.94
CA GLU A 44 -1.00 -1.75 16.90
C GLU A 44 -0.74 -0.38 16.28
N PRO A 45 0.15 0.44 16.87
CA PRO A 45 0.63 1.67 16.23
C PRO A 45 1.32 1.34 14.89
N SER A 46 0.79 1.90 13.79
CA SER A 46 1.33 1.70 12.45
C SER A 46 1.75 3.02 11.79
N GLN A 47 2.61 2.96 10.78
CA GLN A 47 2.97 4.14 10.00
C GLN A 47 1.81 4.53 9.07
N PHE A 48 1.54 5.83 8.94
CA PHE A 48 0.33 6.31 8.24
C PHE A 48 0.28 5.90 6.76
N TRP A 49 1.43 5.79 6.11
CA TRP A 49 1.53 5.46 4.69
C TRP A 49 1.03 4.05 4.38
N ILE A 50 1.05 3.13 5.36
CA ILE A 50 0.55 1.76 5.23
C ILE A 50 -0.94 1.79 4.83
N ASN A 51 -1.70 2.79 5.27
CA ASN A 51 -3.11 2.95 4.92
C ASN A 51 -3.36 3.23 3.43
N ALA A 52 -2.34 3.60 2.66
CA ALA A 52 -2.47 3.84 1.22
C ALA A 52 -2.46 2.54 0.40
N ILE A 53 -2.09 1.41 1.01
CA ILE A 53 -1.97 0.11 0.32
C ILE A 53 -3.33 -0.62 0.34
N PRO A 54 -3.95 -0.90 -0.82
CA PRO A 54 -5.26 -1.55 -0.90
C PRO A 54 -5.17 -3.09 -0.79
N PHE A 55 -4.34 -3.57 0.13
CA PHE A 55 -4.15 -5.00 0.38
C PHE A 55 -4.10 -5.22 1.90
N PRO A 56 -5.21 -5.68 2.51
CA PRO A 56 -5.29 -5.89 3.96
C PRO A 56 -4.16 -6.77 4.52
N SER A 57 -3.91 -7.93 3.89
CA SER A 57 -2.86 -8.88 4.32
C SER A 57 -1.45 -8.27 4.25
N LEU A 58 -1.16 -7.50 3.19
CA LEU A 58 0.13 -6.82 3.06
C LEU A 58 0.29 -5.73 4.12
N ARG A 59 -0.76 -4.96 4.40
CA ARG A 59 -0.74 -3.96 5.48
C ARG A 59 -0.43 -4.60 6.83
N ASP A 60 -1.03 -5.75 7.11
CA ASP A 60 -0.77 -6.47 8.35
C ASP A 60 0.67 -7.00 8.40
N ASN A 61 1.19 -7.55 7.31
CA ASN A 61 2.59 -7.99 7.22
C ASN A 61 3.59 -6.84 7.44
N LEU A 62 3.31 -5.65 6.89
CA LEU A 62 4.15 -4.46 7.11
C LEU A 62 4.19 -4.06 8.59
N ILE A 63 3.09 -4.22 9.31
CA ILE A 63 3.04 -3.92 10.75
C ILE A 63 3.80 -4.99 11.55
N LEU A 64 3.55 -6.27 11.27
CA LEU A 64 4.16 -7.38 12.00
C LEU A 64 5.66 -7.51 11.76
N MET A 65 6.14 -7.11 10.59
CA MET A 65 7.54 -7.25 10.18
C MET A 65 8.29 -5.91 10.19
N ALA A 66 7.80 -4.91 10.91
CA ALA A 66 8.37 -3.56 10.94
C ALA A 66 9.86 -3.53 11.39
N ASP A 67 10.36 -4.58 12.06
CA ASP A 67 11.76 -4.73 12.46
C ASP A 67 12.63 -5.44 11.40
N LYS A 68 12.04 -5.96 10.32
CA LYS A 68 12.72 -6.77 9.30
C LYS A 68 13.04 -6.03 8.01
N TYR A 69 12.56 -4.80 7.84
CA TYR A 69 12.81 -4.01 6.65
C TYR A 69 13.18 -2.57 7.00
N ASP A 70 13.97 -1.96 6.13
CA ASP A 70 14.22 -0.53 6.17
C ASP A 70 13.03 0.19 5.50
N THR A 71 12.34 1.05 6.26
CA THR A 71 11.15 1.77 5.77
C THR A 71 11.49 2.70 4.61
N HIS A 72 12.66 3.36 4.63
CA HIS A 72 13.04 4.30 3.59
C HIS A 72 13.30 3.57 2.27
N GLU A 73 14.07 2.49 2.30
CA GLU A 73 14.34 1.64 1.14
C GLU A 73 13.07 1.01 0.56
N LEU A 74 12.16 0.56 1.43
CA LEU A 74 10.89 0.00 0.99
C LEU A 74 10.02 1.06 0.30
N LEU A 75 9.94 2.27 0.85
CA LEU A 75 9.16 3.37 0.26
C LEU A 75 9.75 3.83 -1.09
N LEU A 76 11.08 3.83 -1.21
CA LEU A 76 11.78 4.05 -2.48
C LEU A 76 11.33 3.01 -3.52
N ASP A 77 11.39 1.73 -3.19
CA ASP A 77 10.98 0.66 -4.09
C ASP A 77 9.47 0.48 -4.23
N LEU A 78 8.62 1.08 -3.38
CA LEU A 78 7.17 1.11 -3.57
C LEU A 78 6.75 2.04 -4.72
N GLY A 79 7.61 2.98 -5.09
CA GLY A 79 7.36 3.93 -6.16
C GLY A 79 8.02 5.28 -5.96
N LEU A 80 8.62 5.62 -4.82
CA LEU A 80 9.23 6.95 -4.65
C LEU A 80 10.48 7.16 -5.52
N ARG A 81 11.12 6.09 -6.02
CA ARG A 81 12.26 6.18 -6.95
C ARG A 81 11.92 6.81 -8.30
N MET A 82 10.64 6.87 -8.67
CA MET A 82 10.21 7.56 -9.90
C MET A 82 10.48 9.07 -9.85
N TYR A 83 10.59 9.67 -8.66
CA TYR A 83 10.91 11.09 -8.50
C TYR A 83 12.41 11.39 -8.57
N GLU A 84 13.27 10.36 -8.55
CA GLU A 84 14.72 10.49 -8.58
C GLU A 84 15.32 10.33 -10.00
N GLY A 85 14.48 10.24 -11.04
CA GLY A 85 14.93 10.14 -12.42
C GLY A 85 15.56 8.79 -12.79
N PHE A 86 15.28 7.74 -12.02
CA PHE A 86 15.70 6.37 -12.33
C PHE A 86 14.70 5.68 -13.27
N ASP A 87 15.20 5.20 -14.41
CA ASP A 87 14.44 4.49 -15.46
C ASP A 87 14.12 3.02 -15.08
N ASP A 88 14.46 2.59 -13.86
CA ASP A 88 14.35 1.21 -13.38
C ASP A 88 12.95 0.87 -12.80
N LEU A 89 11.90 1.65 -13.13
CA LEU A 89 10.52 1.36 -12.68
C LEU A 89 10.04 -0.03 -13.11
N GLU A 90 10.51 -0.53 -14.24
CA GLU A 90 10.26 -1.90 -14.69
C GLU A 90 10.88 -2.95 -13.76
N ARG A 91 11.82 -2.56 -12.89
CA ARG A 91 12.56 -3.48 -12.02
C ARG A 91 12.09 -3.46 -10.58
N CYS A 92 11.67 -2.34 -9.99
CA CYS A 92 11.37 -2.30 -8.55
C CYS A 92 10.14 -1.45 -8.21
N GLY A 93 8.96 -2.06 -8.11
CA GLY A 93 7.85 -1.49 -7.36
C GLY A 93 6.45 -1.95 -7.69
N PHE A 94 5.48 -1.15 -7.26
CA PHE A 94 4.07 -1.32 -7.60
C PHE A 94 3.70 -0.45 -8.79
N LEU A 95 2.92 -1.03 -9.70
CA LEU A 95 2.31 -0.38 -10.84
C LEU A 95 0.81 -0.26 -10.55
N VAL A 96 0.22 0.90 -10.89
CA VAL A 96 -1.21 1.16 -10.75
C VAL A 96 -1.81 1.33 -12.13
N TRP A 97 -2.66 0.39 -12.52
CA TRP A 97 -3.27 0.30 -13.85
C TRP A 97 -4.71 0.79 -13.91
N ASP A 98 -5.39 0.79 -12.76
CA ASP A 98 -6.80 1.19 -12.62
C ASP A 98 -6.96 1.96 -11.29
N ASN A 99 -8.15 1.91 -10.70
CA ASN A 99 -8.49 2.61 -9.46
C ASN A 99 -7.49 2.30 -8.31
N PRO A 100 -6.78 3.31 -7.77
CA PRO A 100 -5.73 3.09 -6.75
C PRO A 100 -6.29 2.63 -5.40
N TRP A 101 -7.58 2.82 -5.14
CA TRP A 101 -8.25 2.35 -3.93
C TRP A 101 -8.78 0.91 -4.03
N CYS A 102 -8.49 0.21 -5.13
CA CYS A 102 -8.89 -1.18 -5.36
C CYS A 102 -7.65 -2.05 -5.61
N GLY A 103 -7.49 -3.14 -4.86
CA GLY A 103 -6.35 -4.04 -4.97
C GLY A 103 -6.20 -4.64 -6.37
N THR A 104 -7.30 -4.86 -7.10
CA THR A 104 -7.28 -5.41 -8.46
C THR A 104 -6.67 -4.47 -9.51
N GLY A 105 -6.46 -3.19 -9.15
CA GLY A 105 -5.83 -2.20 -10.01
C GLY A 105 -4.31 -2.21 -9.95
N TRP A 106 -3.69 -3.06 -9.13
CA TRP A 106 -2.27 -2.99 -8.81
C TRP A 106 -1.49 -4.20 -9.35
N GLU A 107 -0.23 -4.01 -9.69
CA GLU A 107 0.70 -5.07 -10.10
C GLU A 107 2.03 -4.87 -9.37
N VAL A 108 2.67 -5.94 -8.90
CA VAL A 108 4.06 -5.88 -8.39
C VAL A 108 5.06 -6.28 -9.45
N SER A 109 6.18 -5.56 -9.50
CA SER A 109 7.30 -5.89 -10.39
C SER A 109 8.12 -7.08 -9.86
N GLU A 110 8.87 -7.73 -10.75
CA GLU A 110 9.69 -8.89 -10.40
C GLU A 110 10.81 -8.56 -9.40
N GLY A 111 11.43 -7.38 -9.49
CA GLY A 111 12.47 -6.99 -8.53
C GLY A 111 11.89 -6.55 -7.19
N PHE A 112 10.66 -6.03 -7.14
CA PHE A 112 9.96 -5.85 -5.87
C PHE A 112 9.78 -7.21 -5.17
N VAL A 113 9.25 -8.22 -5.88
CA VAL A 113 9.09 -9.57 -5.34
C VAL A 113 10.42 -10.16 -4.88
N ARG A 114 11.49 -9.97 -5.65
CA ARG A 114 12.83 -10.48 -5.31
C ARG A 114 13.39 -9.91 -4.01
N ARG A 115 13.14 -8.63 -3.73
CA ARG A 115 13.67 -7.94 -2.55
C ARG A 115 12.73 -8.02 -1.34
N TRP A 116 11.43 -7.91 -1.59
CA TRP A 116 10.39 -7.69 -0.58
C TRP A 116 9.34 -8.81 -0.53
N GLY A 117 9.51 -9.89 -1.30
CA GLY A 117 8.53 -10.97 -1.42
C GLY A 117 8.14 -11.63 -0.08
N PHE A 118 9.02 -11.58 0.93
CA PHE A 118 8.69 -12.05 2.27
C PHE A 118 7.51 -11.28 2.93
N LEU A 119 7.25 -10.03 2.51
CA LEU A 119 6.10 -9.23 2.94
C LEU A 119 4.81 -9.64 2.23
N LEU A 120 4.88 -10.37 1.11
CA LEU A 120 3.72 -10.80 0.32
C LEU A 120 3.11 -12.13 0.80
N LYS A 121 3.60 -12.69 1.91
CA LYS A 121 3.07 -13.94 2.45
C LYS A 121 1.58 -13.85 2.75
N GLY A 122 0.81 -14.83 2.27
CA GLY A 122 -0.65 -14.84 2.37
C GLY A 122 -1.39 -13.74 1.59
N CYS A 123 -0.72 -13.00 0.70
CA CYS A 123 -1.33 -11.94 -0.12
C CYS A 123 -1.77 -12.47 -1.49
N GLN A 124 -2.73 -13.40 -1.51
CA GLN A 124 -3.23 -14.03 -2.74
C GLN A 124 -3.74 -12.98 -3.75
N GLU A 125 -4.38 -11.92 -3.25
CA GLU A 125 -4.94 -10.84 -4.06
C GLU A 125 -3.87 -10.09 -4.86
N VAL A 126 -2.66 -9.94 -4.30
CA VAL A 126 -1.53 -9.32 -4.99
C VAL A 126 -1.09 -10.18 -6.17
N VAL A 127 -1.02 -11.50 -5.99
CA VAL A 127 -0.62 -12.46 -7.05
C VAL A 127 -1.65 -12.47 -8.18
N GLU A 128 -2.93 -12.50 -7.84
CA GLU A 128 -4.02 -12.50 -8.82
C GLU A 128 -4.06 -11.21 -9.62
N SER A 129 -3.98 -10.06 -8.94
CA SER A 129 -3.98 -8.76 -9.59
C SER A 129 -2.76 -8.58 -10.51
N THR A 130 -1.58 -8.95 -10.02
CA THR A 130 -0.33 -8.91 -10.80
C THR A 130 -0.43 -9.74 -12.07
N ASN A 131 -0.87 -11.00 -11.95
CA ASN A 131 -0.94 -11.91 -13.09
C ASN A 131 -2.05 -11.55 -14.07
N ARG A 132 -3.14 -10.91 -13.62
CA ARG A 132 -4.16 -10.35 -14.51
C ARG A 132 -3.57 -9.31 -15.46
N TRP A 133 -2.82 -8.34 -14.94
CA TRP A 133 -2.26 -7.26 -15.76
C TRP A 133 -1.17 -7.75 -16.71
N ARG A 134 -0.30 -8.64 -16.23
CA ARG A 134 0.69 -9.34 -17.07
C ARG A 134 0.03 -10.11 -18.22
N GLN A 135 -1.04 -10.85 -17.92
CA GLN A 135 -1.77 -11.62 -18.94
C GLN A 135 -2.39 -10.72 -20.02
N ILE A 136 -2.96 -9.57 -19.65
CA ILE A 136 -3.54 -8.61 -20.62
C ILE A 136 -2.48 -8.12 -21.61
N ARG A 137 -1.23 -7.95 -21.16
CA ARG A 137 -0.10 -7.55 -22.01
C ARG A 137 0.60 -8.71 -22.73
N GLY A 138 0.17 -9.95 -22.49
CA GLY A 138 0.78 -11.15 -23.07
C GLY A 138 2.09 -11.57 -22.41
N GLU A 139 2.36 -11.12 -21.18
CA GLU A 139 3.52 -11.52 -20.39
C GLU A 139 3.29 -12.85 -19.66
N SER A 140 4.37 -13.55 -19.33
CA SER A 140 4.32 -14.76 -18.51
C SER A 140 3.88 -14.44 -17.08
N GLN A 141 3.20 -15.39 -16.44
CA GLN A 141 2.82 -15.26 -15.03
C GLN A 141 4.06 -15.13 -14.14
N LEU A 142 3.98 -14.22 -13.16
CA LEU A 142 4.96 -14.07 -12.10
C LEU A 142 4.63 -15.05 -10.97
N VAL A 143 5.60 -15.89 -10.62
CA VAL A 143 5.51 -16.81 -9.48
C VAL A 143 5.96 -16.06 -8.22
N ILE A 144 5.06 -15.94 -7.26
CA ILE A 144 5.30 -15.29 -5.96
C ILE A 144 5.09 -16.36 -4.89
N GLU A 145 6.11 -16.62 -4.07
CA GLU A 145 6.00 -17.50 -2.91
C GLU A 145 5.23 -16.76 -1.81
N ILE A 146 3.98 -17.16 -1.58
CA ILE A 146 3.08 -16.57 -0.59
C ILE A 146 2.80 -17.50 0.59
#